data_AF-A0A7W0JHZ5-F1
#
_entry.id   AF-A0A7W0JHZ5-F1
#
_cell.length_a   1.000
_cell.length_b   1.000
_cell.length_c   1.000
_cell.angle_alpha   90.00
_cell.angle_beta   90.00
_cell.angle_gamma   90.00
#
_symmetry.space_group_name_H-M   'P 1'
#
loop_
_entity.id
_entity.type
_entity.pdbx_description
1 polymer ?
#
loop_
_entity_poly.entity_id
_entity_poly.type
_entity_poly.pdbx_seq_one_letter_code
_entity_poly.pdbx_strand_id
1 'polypeptide(L)'
;MKIMLRRNHRSLFYFLSVALALAFLCSPLRAQQPGTSASQTFTPAPSANAPAQQGTQSASPQQQQTAPQTPSPSTPSAPFSGSLIGAPSSQPQGGTVQATQGQQPSVTTGSQIQPPAGVRLPGRESVPTAAPPQDLALPVPVVAPDFRASAGPFPILERVGVDMAEQRALSMREAIELALSNNKDIEVARQNVRAAEFDLRGARGVYDPRFTTNSYYERTETPTASFLSGSSSGAVTQSGLFSTSSVQGLTPKFGGGYRADFTSNRVQTDSLFAALNPQYPTALTFSYTQPVLRGRSFDQNRRLIEIAKKNLSLTDAQFRQRAVETITNVQRSYWDLVFALRNLQIQRDAVRDARSQLEHNRRLVAEGMLAPIDVVAAEAQVSGFEQSVYSALDDVGRAENALKNLIAENREAPVWNASLVPTDSVDLPPPSVSLTDAMQAALKARPELRSSDVASEINEIEQRFAREQSKPQVDLVASYGLVGLAGSLNTSDTANPLTASSAALREQINRVTNAVNLL
;
A
#
# COMPACT_ATOMS: atom_id res chain seq x y z
N MET A 1 -9.24 -38.75 -17.12
CA MET A 1 -10.63 -38.26 -17.02
C MET A 1 -11.57 -39.28 -16.34
N LYS A 2 -11.25 -39.75 -15.12
CA LYS A 2 -12.12 -40.67 -14.34
C LYS A 2 -11.96 -40.58 -12.80
N ILE A 3 -11.27 -39.56 -12.29
CA ILE A 3 -10.98 -39.40 -10.84
C ILE A 3 -11.64 -38.15 -10.22
N MET A 4 -12.17 -37.21 -11.02
CA MET A 4 -12.76 -35.98 -10.47
C MET A 4 -14.26 -36.05 -10.10
N LEU A 5 -14.99 -37.12 -10.43
CA LEU A 5 -16.44 -37.19 -10.17
C LEU A 5 -16.84 -37.76 -8.79
N ARG A 6 -15.90 -38.30 -8.00
CA ARG A 6 -16.24 -38.94 -6.70
C ARG A 6 -16.15 -38.02 -5.48
N ARG A 7 -15.67 -36.77 -5.63
CA ARG A 7 -15.44 -35.88 -4.48
C ARG A 7 -16.64 -34.98 -4.13
N ASN A 8 -17.59 -34.81 -5.06
CA ASN A 8 -18.70 -33.86 -4.88
C ASN A 8 -19.97 -34.46 -4.24
N HIS A 9 -20.05 -35.79 -4.07
CA HIS A 9 -21.18 -36.43 -3.38
C HIS A 9 -20.97 -36.61 -1.86
N ARG A 10 -19.76 -36.43 -1.35
CA ARG A 10 -19.49 -36.55 0.09
C ARG A 10 -19.83 -35.29 0.90
N SER A 11 -19.81 -34.10 0.29
CA SER A 11 -20.21 -32.85 0.97
C SER A 11 -21.72 -32.73 1.13
N LEU A 12 -22.50 -33.23 0.16
CA LEU A 12 -23.96 -33.19 0.21
C LEU A 12 -24.54 -34.14 1.27
N PHE A 13 -23.92 -35.31 1.48
CA PHE A 13 -24.33 -36.27 2.51
C PHE A 13 -23.98 -35.83 3.93
N TYR A 14 -22.89 -35.06 4.11
CA TYR A 14 -22.53 -34.51 5.43
C TYR A 14 -23.50 -33.41 5.88
N PHE A 15 -23.98 -32.58 4.95
CA PHE A 15 -24.97 -31.54 5.26
C PHE A 15 -26.33 -32.10 5.68
N LEU A 16 -26.77 -33.21 5.06
CA LEU A 16 -28.04 -33.85 5.39
C LEU A 16 -27.97 -34.60 6.74
N SER A 17 -26.79 -35.10 7.13
CA SER A 17 -26.61 -35.85 8.37
C SER A 17 -26.49 -34.94 9.61
N VAL A 18 -26.00 -33.70 9.46
CA VAL A 18 -25.93 -32.72 10.57
C VAL A 18 -27.30 -32.08 10.84
N ALA A 19 -28.12 -31.89 9.80
CA ALA A 19 -29.48 -31.40 9.96
C ALA A 19 -30.40 -32.41 10.68
N LEU A 20 -30.18 -33.72 10.48
CA LEU A 20 -30.96 -34.77 11.15
C LEU A 20 -30.53 -35.00 12.61
N ALA A 21 -29.30 -34.65 12.99
CA ALA A 21 -28.79 -34.77 14.36
C ALA A 21 -29.29 -33.65 15.31
N LEU A 22 -29.62 -32.47 14.79
CA LEU A 22 -30.18 -31.38 15.62
C LEU A 22 -31.67 -31.58 15.98
N ALA A 23 -32.40 -32.43 15.26
CA ALA A 23 -33.83 -32.68 15.50
C ALA A 23 -34.10 -33.63 16.68
N PHE A 24 -33.09 -34.36 17.18
CA PHE A 24 -33.25 -35.36 18.24
C PHE A 24 -32.90 -34.89 19.67
N LEU A 25 -32.51 -33.62 19.86
CA LEU A 25 -32.10 -33.06 21.16
C LEU A 25 -33.16 -32.22 21.88
N CYS A 26 -34.41 -32.20 21.41
CA CYS A 26 -35.53 -31.56 22.11
C CYS A 26 -36.65 -32.57 22.38
N SER A 27 -36.54 -33.28 23.50
CA SER A 27 -37.67 -33.90 24.20
C SER A 27 -37.84 -33.22 25.56
N PRO A 28 -39.07 -32.95 26.03
CA PRO A 28 -39.28 -32.24 27.29
C PRO A 28 -39.16 -33.22 28.47
N LEU A 29 -38.15 -33.00 29.34
CA LEU A 29 -38.07 -33.69 30.63
C LEU A 29 -38.98 -33.01 31.65
N ARG A 30 -39.75 -33.85 32.33
CA ARG A 30 -40.73 -33.60 33.39
C ARG A 30 -40.13 -32.83 34.58
N ALA A 31 -40.86 -31.84 35.10
CA ALA A 31 -40.53 -31.13 36.34
C ALA A 31 -40.76 -32.01 37.58
N GLN A 32 -39.82 -31.98 38.53
CA GLN A 32 -39.95 -32.50 39.90
C GLN A 32 -39.46 -31.43 40.89
N GLN A 33 -40.22 -31.27 41.97
CA GLN A 33 -40.10 -30.25 43.03
C GLN A 33 -38.90 -30.45 43.99
N PRO A 34 -38.58 -29.45 44.85
CA PRO A 34 -37.24 -29.24 45.38
C PRO A 34 -36.93 -30.02 46.66
N GLY A 35 -35.71 -30.56 46.73
CA GLY A 35 -35.10 -31.11 47.94
C GLY A 35 -34.00 -30.19 48.45
N THR A 36 -34.04 -29.88 49.74
CA THR A 36 -33.02 -29.20 50.54
C THR A 36 -31.68 -29.95 50.51
N SER A 37 -30.56 -29.26 50.34
CA SER A 37 -29.24 -29.60 50.94
C SER A 37 -28.14 -28.56 50.65
N ALA A 38 -27.55 -28.10 51.75
CA ALA A 38 -26.14 -27.77 52.00
C ALA A 38 -25.33 -26.86 51.04
N SER A 39 -24.90 -25.75 51.65
CA SER A 39 -23.83 -24.83 51.27
C SER A 39 -22.51 -25.53 50.95
N GLN A 40 -21.86 -25.18 49.83
CA GLN A 40 -20.40 -25.15 49.73
C GLN A 40 -19.94 -23.95 48.91
N THR A 41 -19.08 -23.18 49.57
CA THR A 41 -18.37 -21.99 49.12
C THR A 41 -17.32 -22.36 48.08
N PHE A 42 -17.25 -21.61 46.98
CA PHE A 42 -16.03 -21.52 46.17
C PHE A 42 -15.74 -20.05 45.84
N THR A 43 -14.60 -19.59 46.31
CA THR A 43 -14.04 -18.24 46.15
C THR A 43 -13.35 -18.09 44.80
N PRO A 44 -13.53 -16.97 44.08
CA PRO A 44 -12.59 -16.53 43.06
C PRO A 44 -11.62 -15.47 43.61
N ALA A 45 -10.33 -15.62 43.27
CA ALA A 45 -9.26 -14.63 43.49
C ALA A 45 -9.10 -13.70 42.25
N PRO A 46 -8.45 -12.54 42.38
CA PRO A 46 -8.95 -11.28 41.80
C PRO A 46 -8.29 -10.82 40.49
N SER A 47 -9.02 -10.01 39.72
CA SER A 47 -8.49 -9.17 38.63
C SER A 47 -8.10 -7.79 39.17
N ALA A 48 -6.89 -7.35 38.86
CA ALA A 48 -6.34 -6.07 39.27
C ALA A 48 -6.53 -4.95 38.22
N ASN A 49 -6.83 -3.77 38.74
CA ASN A 49 -6.46 -2.42 38.28
C ASN A 49 -7.14 -1.78 37.05
N ALA A 50 -8.08 -0.88 37.39
CA ALA A 50 -8.24 0.44 36.75
C ALA A 50 -7.36 1.49 37.47
N PRO A 51 -7.16 2.66 36.85
CA PRO A 51 -7.50 3.94 37.50
C PRO A 51 -8.13 4.92 36.48
N ALA A 52 -8.79 6.04 36.80
CA ALA A 52 -9.42 6.61 37.97
C ALA A 52 -10.32 7.77 37.47
N GLN A 53 -11.42 8.04 38.17
CA GLN A 53 -12.28 9.22 37.97
C GLN A 53 -11.76 10.44 38.75
N GLN A 54 -12.20 11.64 38.37
CA GLN A 54 -12.59 12.67 39.35
C GLN A 54 -13.48 13.76 38.72
N GLY A 55 -14.56 14.15 39.44
CA GLY A 55 -15.26 15.42 39.23
C GLY A 55 -16.79 15.37 39.32
N THR A 56 -17.34 15.13 40.50
CA THR A 56 -18.76 15.28 40.87
C THR A 56 -19.19 16.75 40.98
N GLN A 57 -20.45 17.09 40.62
CA GLN A 57 -21.37 17.87 41.47
C GLN A 57 -22.83 17.90 40.94
N SER A 58 -23.74 18.12 41.89
CA SER A 58 -25.15 17.73 41.94
C SER A 58 -26.13 18.86 41.57
N ALA A 59 -27.34 18.53 41.08
CA ALA A 59 -28.66 19.08 41.50
C ALA A 59 -29.77 18.84 40.45
N SER A 60 -31.01 18.69 40.91
CA SER A 60 -32.29 18.65 40.16
C SER A 60 -33.26 19.65 40.83
N PRO A 61 -34.52 19.90 40.38
CA PRO A 61 -35.18 19.84 39.05
C PRO A 61 -36.01 21.13 38.74
N GLN A 62 -36.47 21.36 37.49
CA GLN A 62 -37.83 21.91 37.18
C GLN A 62 -38.13 22.03 35.67
N GLN A 63 -39.43 21.98 35.37
CA GLN A 63 -40.12 21.92 34.07
C GLN A 63 -40.02 23.22 33.24
N GLN A 64 -40.15 23.15 31.90
CA GLN A 64 -41.33 23.64 31.12
C GLN A 64 -40.98 23.90 29.63
N GLN A 65 -41.97 23.64 28.77
CA GLN A 65 -41.94 23.65 27.29
C GLN A 65 -41.72 25.03 26.65
N THR A 66 -41.06 25.10 25.49
CA THR A 66 -41.54 25.63 24.17
C THR A 66 -40.37 26.06 23.24
N ALA A 67 -40.49 25.73 21.95
CA ALA A 67 -39.68 26.23 20.81
C ALA A 67 -40.29 27.56 20.27
N PRO A 68 -39.74 28.31 19.27
CA PRO A 68 -38.67 28.00 18.32
C PRO A 68 -37.64 29.13 17.94
N GLN A 69 -36.55 28.68 17.30
CA GLN A 69 -35.70 29.30 16.24
C GLN A 69 -35.65 30.84 16.02
N THR A 70 -34.46 31.45 16.18
CA THR A 70 -33.65 32.13 15.11
C THR A 70 -32.28 32.62 15.67
N PRO A 71 -31.19 32.69 14.87
CA PRO A 71 -29.82 32.93 15.36
C PRO A 71 -29.30 34.37 15.14
N SER A 72 -28.35 34.79 15.99
CA SER A 72 -27.52 36.00 15.82
C SER A 72 -26.13 35.65 15.23
N PRO A 73 -25.43 36.62 14.60
CA PRO A 73 -24.45 36.33 13.56
C PRO A 73 -23.02 36.15 14.07
N SER A 74 -22.28 35.24 13.44
CA SER A 74 -20.82 35.15 13.50
C SER A 74 -20.19 35.65 12.18
N THR A 75 -19.09 36.37 12.35
CA THR A 75 -18.16 36.90 11.35
C THR A 75 -17.67 35.87 10.33
N PRO A 76 -17.49 36.21 9.04
CA PRO A 76 -16.84 35.32 8.09
C PRO A 76 -15.35 35.67 7.90
N SER A 77 -14.50 34.68 8.10
CA SER A 77 -13.13 34.63 7.58
C SER A 77 -13.14 33.79 6.30
N ALA A 78 -12.56 34.32 5.23
CA ALA A 78 -12.56 33.76 3.87
C ALA A 78 -11.90 32.38 3.75
N PRO A 79 -12.36 31.52 2.80
CA PRO A 79 -11.56 30.44 2.24
C PRO A 79 -11.11 30.74 0.80
N PHE A 80 -9.85 30.45 0.50
CA PHE A 80 -9.31 30.39 -0.86
C PHE A 80 -9.62 29.02 -1.49
N SER A 81 -10.16 29.01 -2.71
CA SER A 81 -10.17 27.86 -3.64
C SER A 81 -10.51 28.30 -5.08
N GLY A 82 -9.79 27.74 -6.06
CA GLY A 82 -10.08 27.77 -7.51
C GLY A 82 -8.80 27.98 -8.35
N SER A 83 -8.19 26.98 -9.03
CA SER A 83 -8.60 26.31 -10.30
C SER A 83 -9.04 27.30 -11.39
N LEU A 84 -8.74 27.20 -12.69
CA LEU A 84 -7.86 26.43 -13.58
C LEU A 84 -8.21 26.95 -15.01
N ILE A 85 -7.29 26.80 -15.98
CA ILE A 85 -7.50 26.73 -17.46
C ILE A 85 -7.64 28.04 -18.28
N GLY A 86 -6.82 28.11 -19.36
CA GLY A 86 -7.29 28.53 -20.70
C GLY A 86 -6.55 29.70 -21.37
N ALA A 87 -5.81 29.42 -22.44
CA ALA A 87 -5.12 30.37 -23.33
C ALA A 87 -6.10 31.33 -24.07
N PRO A 88 -5.66 32.45 -24.71
CA PRO A 88 -5.01 32.37 -26.03
C PRO A 88 -3.97 33.47 -26.36
N SER A 89 -3.46 33.33 -27.58
CA SER A 89 -2.50 34.08 -28.39
C SER A 89 -2.91 35.48 -28.88
N SER A 90 -1.89 36.18 -29.43
CA SER A 90 -1.89 37.19 -30.51
C SER A 90 -2.43 38.60 -30.24
N GLN A 91 -1.54 39.61 -30.20
CA GLN A 91 -1.27 40.54 -31.32
C GLN A 91 -0.21 41.61 -30.93
N PRO A 92 0.57 42.13 -31.90
CA PRO A 92 1.61 43.14 -31.69
C PRO A 92 1.13 44.56 -31.99
N GLN A 93 1.81 45.54 -31.38
CA GLN A 93 1.71 46.97 -31.69
C GLN A 93 2.33 47.27 -33.05
N GLY A 94 1.60 48.00 -33.90
CA GLY A 94 2.10 48.59 -35.15
C GLY A 94 1.77 50.07 -35.21
N GLY A 95 2.81 50.90 -35.37
CA GLY A 95 2.72 52.34 -35.60
C GLY A 95 3.65 52.73 -36.76
N THR A 96 3.03 52.84 -37.94
CA THR A 96 3.36 53.66 -39.13
C THR A 96 4.81 54.03 -39.49
N VAL A 97 5.21 53.62 -40.70
CA VAL A 97 6.33 54.12 -41.50
C VAL A 97 5.77 54.99 -42.64
N GLN A 98 6.47 56.08 -43.01
CA GLN A 98 6.24 56.84 -44.24
C GLN A 98 7.43 56.69 -45.21
N ALA A 99 7.12 56.64 -46.50
CA ALA A 99 7.89 56.29 -47.71
C ALA A 99 9.25 57.02 -47.90
N THR A 100 10.18 56.63 -48.79
CA THR A 100 10.04 56.52 -50.26
C THR A 100 11.32 55.98 -50.95
N GLN A 101 11.15 55.19 -52.05
CA GLN A 101 11.95 55.04 -53.31
C GLN A 101 13.49 54.82 -53.26
N GLY A 102 14.15 53.96 -54.07
CA GLY A 102 13.77 53.15 -55.22
C GLY A 102 14.97 52.38 -55.83
N GLN A 103 14.63 51.34 -56.61
CA GLN A 103 15.32 50.72 -57.77
C GLN A 103 16.76 50.15 -57.73
N GLN A 104 16.79 48.83 -57.98
CA GLN A 104 17.84 47.96 -58.55
C GLN A 104 18.18 48.34 -60.01
N PRO A 105 19.37 47.95 -60.53
CA PRO A 105 19.48 46.68 -61.25
C PRO A 105 20.78 45.85 -61.03
N SER A 106 20.64 44.54 -61.23
CA SER A 106 21.62 43.45 -61.40
C SER A 106 22.64 43.69 -62.54
N VAL A 107 23.80 43.01 -62.70
CA VAL A 107 24.04 41.62 -63.18
C VAL A 107 25.54 41.21 -63.08
N THR A 108 25.81 39.89 -62.94
CA THR A 108 26.90 39.05 -63.54
C THR A 108 28.24 38.76 -62.83
N THR A 109 28.38 37.48 -62.40
CA THR A 109 29.44 36.45 -62.66
C THR A 109 30.88 36.90 -62.96
N GLY A 110 31.98 36.34 -62.43
CA GLY A 110 32.28 35.20 -61.55
C GLY A 110 33.81 34.99 -61.46
N SER A 111 34.24 33.88 -60.85
CA SER A 111 35.60 33.28 -60.85
C SER A 111 36.55 33.63 -59.70
N GLN A 112 37.00 32.58 -58.99
CA GLN A 112 38.17 32.56 -58.10
C GLN A 112 39.47 32.71 -58.88
N ILE A 113 40.52 33.28 -58.25
CA ILE A 113 41.95 32.88 -58.24
C ILE A 113 42.70 33.80 -57.23
N GLN A 114 43.66 33.23 -56.50
CA GLN A 114 44.61 33.83 -55.52
C GLN A 114 46.04 33.82 -56.14
N PRO A 115 47.14 34.50 -55.69
CA PRO A 115 47.44 35.53 -54.64
C PRO A 115 48.19 36.80 -55.21
N PRO A 116 48.80 37.73 -54.41
CA PRO A 116 50.22 37.60 -53.98
C PRO A 116 50.57 38.21 -52.59
N ALA A 117 51.83 38.04 -52.16
CA ALA A 117 52.37 38.37 -50.84
C ALA A 117 52.76 39.85 -50.60
N GLY A 118 52.53 40.30 -49.36
CA GLY A 118 53.46 41.10 -48.55
C GLY A 118 53.41 42.64 -48.60
N VAL A 119 52.90 43.28 -47.53
CA VAL A 119 53.43 44.53 -46.91
C VAL A 119 53.08 44.54 -45.40
N ARG A 120 54.00 45.12 -44.60
CA ARG A 120 54.17 45.16 -43.14
C ARG A 120 52.99 45.74 -42.31
N LEU A 121 52.81 45.22 -41.10
CA LEU A 121 51.92 45.77 -40.06
C LEU A 121 52.59 46.95 -39.31
N PRO A 122 51.89 48.06 -39.06
CA PRO A 122 52.35 49.19 -38.25
C PRO A 122 52.25 48.91 -36.74
N GLY A 123 53.14 49.57 -35.98
CA GLY A 123 53.43 49.33 -34.56
C GLY A 123 52.28 49.58 -33.59
N ARG A 124 52.28 48.82 -32.50
CA ARG A 124 51.50 49.09 -31.29
C ARG A 124 52.18 50.21 -30.50
N GLU A 125 51.53 51.36 -30.41
CA GLU A 125 51.75 52.31 -29.31
C GLU A 125 51.46 51.61 -27.98
N SER A 126 52.43 51.68 -27.07
CA SER A 126 52.29 51.27 -25.68
C SER A 126 51.46 52.30 -24.92
N VAL A 127 50.24 51.95 -24.54
CA VAL A 127 49.50 52.68 -23.51
C VAL A 127 50.17 52.34 -22.16
N PRO A 128 50.58 53.32 -21.33
CA PRO A 128 51.12 53.01 -20.02
C PRO A 128 49.99 52.50 -19.12
N THR A 129 50.03 51.23 -18.75
CA THR A 129 49.24 50.71 -17.62
C THR A 129 49.73 51.42 -16.36
N ALA A 130 48.84 52.16 -15.70
CA ALA A 130 49.12 52.73 -14.39
C ALA A 130 49.53 51.60 -13.43
N ALA A 131 50.68 51.76 -12.76
CA ALA A 131 51.10 50.87 -11.70
C ALA A 131 49.99 50.76 -10.64
N PRO A 132 49.69 49.57 -10.11
CA PRO A 132 48.73 49.44 -9.03
C PRO A 132 49.21 50.29 -7.82
N PRO A 133 48.30 50.93 -7.07
CA PRO A 133 48.68 51.64 -5.85
C PRO A 133 49.39 50.65 -4.91
N GLN A 134 50.64 50.96 -4.58
CA GLN A 134 51.43 50.24 -3.59
C GLN A 134 50.90 50.59 -2.19
N ASP A 135 49.75 50.02 -1.77
CA ASP A 135 49.39 49.91 -0.35
C ASP A 135 48.08 49.13 -0.08
N LEU A 136 47.89 47.99 -0.74
CA LEU A 136 46.94 46.98 -0.26
C LEU A 136 47.68 45.66 -0.08
N ALA A 137 48.58 45.65 0.91
CA ALA A 137 49.01 44.40 1.53
C ALA A 137 47.77 43.77 2.16
N LEU A 138 47.08 42.89 1.42
CA LEU A 138 46.15 41.95 2.04
C LEU A 138 46.95 41.22 3.11
N PRO A 139 46.54 41.28 4.39
CA PRO A 139 47.26 40.56 5.43
C PRO A 139 47.01 39.07 5.19
N VAL A 140 47.92 38.43 4.47
CA VAL A 140 48.03 36.98 4.44
C VAL A 140 48.41 36.61 5.87
N PRO A 141 47.57 35.89 6.63
CA PRO A 141 47.94 35.49 7.97
C PRO A 141 49.23 34.70 7.87
N VAL A 142 50.28 35.19 8.55
CA VAL A 142 51.55 34.49 8.63
C VAL A 142 51.25 33.17 9.31
N VAL A 143 51.52 32.05 8.61
CA VAL A 143 51.57 30.72 9.25
C VAL A 143 52.42 30.91 10.51
N ALA A 144 51.87 30.52 11.68
CA ALA A 144 52.47 30.89 12.97
C ALA A 144 53.99 30.60 12.93
N PRO A 145 54.85 31.48 13.49
CA PRO A 145 56.30 31.43 13.29
C PRO A 145 57.00 30.09 13.63
N ASP A 146 56.31 29.18 14.30
CA ASP A 146 56.77 27.84 14.65
C ASP A 146 55.75 26.73 14.33
N PHE A 147 54.78 26.98 13.43
CA PHE A 147 53.85 25.95 12.98
C PHE A 147 54.60 24.96 12.09
N ARG A 148 55.06 23.89 12.72
CA ARG A 148 55.34 22.63 12.04
C ARG A 148 54.05 21.84 12.07
N ALA A 149 53.51 21.50 10.90
CA ALA A 149 52.54 20.42 10.84
C ALA A 149 53.17 19.24 11.58
N SER A 150 52.52 18.74 12.63
CA SER A 150 52.97 17.50 13.26
C SER A 150 53.02 16.47 12.14
N ALA A 151 54.22 16.07 11.75
CA ALA A 151 54.42 14.95 10.85
C ALA A 151 54.10 13.69 11.67
N GLY A 152 52.82 13.54 12.01
CA GLY A 152 52.30 12.27 12.48
C GLY A 152 52.63 11.22 11.41
N PRO A 153 52.90 9.98 11.82
CA PRO A 153 53.08 8.92 10.85
C PRO A 153 51.88 8.95 9.90
N PHE A 154 52.18 8.97 8.60
CA PHE A 154 51.17 8.86 7.57
C PHE A 154 50.21 7.71 7.93
N PRO A 155 48.88 7.92 7.86
CA PRO A 155 47.94 6.85 8.16
C PRO A 155 48.28 5.65 7.28
N ILE A 156 48.27 4.48 7.91
CA ILE A 156 48.53 3.21 7.22
C ILE A 156 47.55 3.14 6.03
N LEU A 157 48.01 2.71 4.85
CA LEU A 157 47.19 2.61 3.62
C LEU A 157 46.12 1.50 3.69
N GLU A 158 45.68 1.16 4.89
CA GLU A 158 44.65 0.18 5.20
C GLU A 158 43.27 0.85 5.17
N ARG A 159 42.28 0.12 4.65
CA ARG A 159 40.89 0.59 4.63
C ARG A 159 40.26 0.29 5.99
N VAL A 160 39.61 1.29 6.58
CA VAL A 160 38.94 1.13 7.87
C VAL A 160 37.78 0.13 7.75
N GLY A 161 37.75 -0.88 8.62
CA GLY A 161 36.65 -1.86 8.69
C GLY A 161 36.66 -2.95 7.62
N VAL A 162 37.71 -3.03 6.78
CA VAL A 162 37.89 -4.10 5.80
C VAL A 162 39.18 -4.85 6.12
N ASP A 163 39.06 -6.16 6.33
CA ASP A 163 40.22 -7.03 6.44
C ASP A 163 40.84 -7.23 5.05
N MET A 164 42.01 -6.64 4.84
CA MET A 164 42.76 -6.74 3.59
C MET A 164 43.35 -8.15 3.37
N ALA A 165 43.45 -8.96 4.42
CA ALA A 165 43.86 -10.37 4.34
C ALA A 165 42.71 -11.28 3.88
N GLU A 166 41.46 -10.90 4.17
CA GLU A 166 40.27 -11.61 3.71
C GLU A 166 39.81 -11.06 2.35
N GLN A 167 40.44 -11.56 1.28
CA GLN A 167 40.08 -11.19 -0.09
C GLN A 167 39.01 -12.14 -0.65
N ARG A 168 37.91 -11.55 -1.11
CA ARG A 168 36.85 -12.27 -1.81
C ARG A 168 36.86 -11.92 -3.29
N ALA A 169 37.23 -12.90 -4.11
CA ALA A 169 37.06 -12.82 -5.56
C ALA A 169 35.56 -12.74 -5.91
N LEU A 170 35.17 -11.80 -6.78
CA LEU A 170 33.78 -11.59 -7.19
C LEU A 170 33.69 -11.34 -8.70
N SER A 171 32.90 -12.15 -9.40
CA SER A 171 32.52 -11.88 -10.80
C SER A 171 31.26 -10.99 -10.85
N MET A 172 31.04 -10.27 -11.95
CA MET A 172 29.83 -9.49 -12.18
C MET A 172 28.59 -10.38 -12.11
N ARG A 173 28.66 -11.58 -12.70
CA ARG A 173 27.53 -12.51 -12.67
C ARG A 173 27.18 -12.92 -11.24
N GLU A 174 28.19 -13.26 -10.43
CA GLU A 174 27.98 -13.57 -9.01
C GLU A 174 27.43 -12.37 -8.24
N ALA A 175 27.92 -11.15 -8.52
CA ALA A 175 27.39 -9.93 -7.92
C ALA A 175 25.90 -9.72 -8.26
N ILE A 176 25.50 -9.98 -9.51
CA ILE A 176 24.10 -9.91 -9.95
C ILE A 176 23.25 -10.97 -9.23
N GLU A 177 23.74 -12.21 -9.14
CA GLU A 177 23.02 -13.29 -8.45
C GLU A 177 22.79 -12.98 -6.97
N LEU A 178 23.83 -12.52 -6.28
CA LEU A 178 23.73 -12.09 -4.88
C LEU A 178 22.77 -10.90 -4.73
N ALA A 179 22.81 -9.92 -5.63
CA ALA A 179 21.86 -8.82 -5.59
C ALA A 179 20.42 -9.30 -5.80
N LEU A 180 20.17 -10.18 -6.77
CA LEU A 180 18.80 -10.68 -7.03
C LEU A 180 18.27 -11.55 -5.88
N SER A 181 19.14 -12.21 -5.11
CA SER A 181 18.73 -13.00 -3.94
C SER A 181 18.55 -12.14 -2.68
N ASN A 182 19.42 -11.15 -2.47
CA ASN A 182 19.59 -10.48 -1.18
C ASN A 182 19.05 -9.04 -1.14
N ASN A 183 18.92 -8.38 -2.30
CA ASN A 183 18.57 -6.97 -2.37
C ASN A 183 17.16 -6.71 -1.81
N LYS A 184 17.07 -5.73 -0.91
CA LYS A 184 15.83 -5.41 -0.19
C LYS A 184 14.75 -4.78 -1.07
N ASP A 185 15.12 -4.06 -2.13
CA ASP A 185 14.13 -3.52 -3.07
C ASP A 185 13.45 -4.64 -3.87
N ILE A 186 14.19 -5.68 -4.23
CA ILE A 186 13.65 -6.89 -4.87
C ILE A 186 12.78 -7.68 -3.90
N GLU A 187 13.21 -7.79 -2.64
CA GLU A 187 12.41 -8.42 -1.59
C GLU A 187 11.06 -7.71 -1.41
N VAL A 188 11.07 -6.37 -1.27
CA VAL A 188 9.86 -5.55 -1.18
C VAL A 188 8.98 -5.72 -2.43
N ALA A 189 9.55 -5.64 -3.62
CA ALA A 189 8.80 -5.81 -4.85
C ALA A 189 8.16 -7.22 -4.95
N ARG A 190 8.85 -8.27 -4.46
CA ARG A 190 8.30 -9.63 -4.37
C ARG A 190 7.14 -9.71 -3.38
N GLN A 191 7.23 -9.03 -2.23
CA GLN A 191 6.12 -8.98 -1.28
C GLN A 191 4.92 -8.22 -1.86
N ASN A 192 5.14 -7.18 -2.67
CA ASN A 192 4.04 -6.48 -3.37
C ASN A 192 3.30 -7.40 -4.34
N VAL A 193 4.01 -8.28 -5.07
CA VAL A 193 3.37 -9.29 -5.92
C VAL A 193 2.51 -10.23 -5.06
N ARG A 194 3.03 -10.73 -3.94
CA ARG A 194 2.26 -11.58 -3.01
C ARG A 194 1.05 -10.87 -2.43
N ALA A 195 1.18 -9.58 -2.07
CA ALA A 195 0.06 -8.77 -1.62
C ALA A 195 -1.03 -8.69 -2.70
N ALA A 196 -0.66 -8.43 -3.96
CA ALA A 196 -1.59 -8.42 -5.08
C ALA A 196 -2.26 -9.80 -5.34
N GLU A 197 -1.55 -10.91 -5.10
CA GLU A 197 -2.14 -12.25 -5.13
C GLU A 197 -3.20 -12.44 -4.03
N PHE A 198 -2.93 -11.96 -2.82
CA PHE A 198 -3.89 -11.96 -1.73
C PHE A 198 -5.08 -11.04 -2.00
N ASP A 199 -4.87 -9.88 -2.62
CA ASP A 199 -5.96 -8.99 -3.05
C ASP A 199 -6.86 -9.66 -4.09
N LEU A 200 -6.28 -10.35 -5.08
CA LEU A 200 -7.04 -11.15 -6.03
C LEU A 200 -7.80 -12.28 -5.34
N ARG A 201 -7.20 -12.93 -4.35
CA ARG A 201 -7.88 -13.96 -3.54
C ARG A 201 -9.03 -13.36 -2.73
N GLY A 202 -8.84 -12.20 -2.11
CA GLY A 202 -9.87 -11.46 -1.38
C GLY A 202 -11.02 -11.05 -2.29
N ALA A 203 -10.72 -10.56 -3.50
CA ALA A 203 -11.73 -10.22 -4.50
C ALA A 203 -12.57 -11.45 -4.92
N ARG A 204 -11.96 -12.64 -5.00
CA ARG A 204 -12.70 -13.90 -5.26
C ARG A 204 -13.57 -14.35 -4.08
N GLY A 205 -13.23 -13.94 -2.85
CA GLY A 205 -13.97 -14.27 -1.63
C GLY A 205 -15.40 -13.73 -1.60
N VAL A 206 -15.76 -12.83 -2.51
CA VAL A 206 -17.15 -12.37 -2.71
C VAL A 206 -18.13 -13.52 -3.06
N TYR A 207 -17.61 -14.64 -3.58
CA TYR A 207 -18.41 -15.83 -3.89
C TYR A 207 -18.43 -16.86 -2.76
N ASP A 208 -17.71 -16.62 -1.66
CA ASP A 208 -17.75 -17.51 -0.51
C ASP A 208 -19.08 -17.31 0.26
N PRO A 209 -19.76 -18.40 0.67
CA PRO A 209 -20.99 -18.28 1.43
C PRO A 209 -20.71 -17.62 2.78
N ARG A 210 -21.47 -16.56 3.09
CA ARG A 210 -21.44 -15.89 4.38
C ARG A 210 -22.53 -16.45 5.28
N PHE A 211 -22.12 -17.02 6.41
CA PHE A 211 -23.00 -17.36 7.53
C PHE A 211 -22.98 -16.22 8.55
N THR A 212 -24.14 -15.69 8.92
CA THR A 212 -24.27 -14.67 9.96
C THR A 212 -25.36 -15.08 10.93
N THR A 213 -25.04 -15.12 12.22
CA THR A 213 -26.02 -15.26 13.29
C THR A 213 -26.09 -13.96 14.06
N ASN A 214 -27.29 -13.45 14.26
CA ASN A 214 -27.54 -12.28 15.11
C ASN A 214 -28.56 -12.68 16.17
N SER A 215 -28.20 -12.50 17.44
CA SER A 215 -29.07 -12.78 18.56
C SER A 215 -29.04 -11.61 19.52
N TYR A 216 -30.20 -11.06 19.85
CA TYR A 216 -30.31 -9.92 20.75
C TYR A 216 -31.56 -10.02 21.61
N TYR A 217 -31.46 -9.43 22.82
CA TYR A 217 -32.60 -9.23 23.69
C TYR A 217 -33.03 -7.77 23.59
N GLU A 218 -34.31 -7.56 23.36
CA GLU A 218 -34.90 -6.23 23.29
C GLU A 218 -36.09 -6.18 24.25
N ARG A 219 -36.18 -5.09 25.00
CA ARG A 219 -37.35 -4.75 25.81
C ARG A 219 -37.77 -3.34 25.46
N THR A 220 -39.00 -3.21 24.97
CA THR A 220 -39.60 -1.97 24.54
C THR A 220 -40.85 -1.73 25.39
N GLU A 221 -40.89 -0.59 26.06
CA GLU A 221 -42.05 -0.13 26.81
C GLU A 221 -42.67 1.02 26.03
N THR A 222 -43.87 0.80 25.50
CA THR A 222 -44.58 1.79 24.69
C THR A 222 -45.70 2.38 25.53
N PRO A 223 -45.61 3.66 25.96
CA PRO A 223 -46.70 4.33 26.68
C PRO A 223 -47.95 4.42 25.81
N THR A 224 -49.12 4.14 26.38
CA THR A 224 -50.40 4.18 25.64
C THR A 224 -51.45 4.91 26.45
N ALA A 225 -52.13 5.89 25.84
CA ALA A 225 -53.20 6.65 26.51
C ALA A 225 -54.56 5.92 26.50
N SER A 226 -54.70 4.83 25.74
CA SER A 226 -55.97 4.11 25.57
C SER A 226 -55.87 2.68 26.10
N PHE A 227 -56.90 2.26 26.84
CA PHE A 227 -57.05 0.87 27.26
C PHE A 227 -57.25 -0.10 26.08
N LEU A 228 -57.70 0.40 24.92
CA LEU A 228 -57.82 -0.38 23.68
C LEU A 228 -56.47 -0.76 23.07
N SER A 229 -55.37 -0.20 23.55
CA SER A 229 -54.02 -0.64 23.19
C SER A 229 -53.59 -1.90 23.94
N GLY A 230 -54.42 -2.43 24.85
CA GLY A 230 -54.16 -3.66 25.60
C GLY A 230 -53.31 -3.47 26.84
N SER A 231 -53.07 -2.22 27.24
CA SER A 231 -52.32 -1.89 28.46
C SER A 231 -53.26 -1.82 29.67
N SER A 232 -52.93 -2.54 30.75
CA SER A 232 -53.58 -2.39 32.06
C SER A 232 -52.93 -1.35 32.97
N SER A 233 -51.74 -0.85 32.62
CA SER A 233 -50.88 -0.01 33.49
C SER A 233 -50.37 1.28 32.84
N GLY A 234 -50.97 1.72 31.73
CA GLY A 234 -50.61 2.95 30.99
C GLY A 234 -49.47 2.78 29.96
N ALA A 235 -48.90 1.58 29.84
CA ALA A 235 -47.90 1.23 28.84
C ALA A 235 -48.01 -0.26 28.49
N VAL A 236 -47.59 -0.61 27.26
CA VAL A 236 -47.42 -2.00 26.81
C VAL A 236 -45.95 -2.31 26.79
N THR A 237 -45.53 -3.29 27.59
CA THR A 237 -44.18 -3.83 27.59
C THR A 237 -44.12 -5.04 26.68
N GLN A 238 -43.23 -4.97 25.70
CA GLN A 238 -42.83 -6.11 24.88
C GLN A 238 -41.37 -6.43 25.18
N SER A 239 -41.07 -7.68 25.47
CA SER A 239 -39.70 -8.16 25.58
C SER A 239 -39.51 -9.38 24.72
N GLY A 240 -38.34 -9.55 24.14
CA GLY A 240 -38.09 -10.73 23.34
C GLY A 240 -36.63 -11.03 23.14
N LEU A 241 -36.38 -12.33 22.93
CA LEU A 241 -35.12 -12.81 22.38
C LEU A 241 -35.32 -13.02 20.89
N PHE A 242 -34.61 -12.25 20.09
CA PHE A 242 -34.64 -12.33 18.64
C PHE A 242 -33.40 -13.05 18.18
N SER A 243 -33.57 -14.06 17.33
CA SER A 243 -32.44 -14.78 16.74
C SER A 243 -32.68 -14.96 15.25
N THR A 244 -31.70 -14.54 14.46
CA THR A 244 -31.69 -14.70 13.01
C THR A 244 -30.37 -15.32 12.58
N SER A 245 -30.46 -16.49 11.96
CA SER A 245 -29.35 -17.14 11.28
C SER A 245 -29.56 -17.01 9.77
N SER A 246 -28.56 -16.48 9.06
CA SER A 246 -28.63 -16.27 7.62
C SER A 246 -27.43 -16.90 6.93
N VAL A 247 -27.68 -17.58 5.81
CA VAL A 247 -26.66 -18.02 4.85
C VAL A 247 -26.93 -17.29 3.56
N GLN A 248 -25.95 -16.54 3.07
CA GLN A 248 -26.07 -15.84 1.80
C GLN A 248 -24.81 -15.97 0.95
N GLY A 249 -24.96 -15.87 -0.36
CA GLY A 249 -23.83 -15.88 -1.27
C GLY A 249 -24.22 -15.45 -2.67
N LEU A 250 -23.20 -15.29 -3.51
CA LEU A 250 -23.34 -14.90 -4.91
C LEU A 250 -22.84 -16.02 -5.79
N THR A 251 -23.50 -16.20 -6.93
CA THR A 251 -23.12 -17.18 -7.93
C THR A 251 -22.06 -16.58 -8.86
N PRO A 252 -20.94 -17.29 -9.13
CA PRO A 252 -19.89 -16.78 -10.01
C PRO A 252 -20.34 -16.54 -11.46
N LYS A 253 -21.40 -17.23 -11.89
CA LYS A 253 -21.97 -17.13 -13.22
C LYS A 253 -23.30 -16.39 -13.16
N PHE A 254 -23.53 -15.51 -14.12
CA PHE A 254 -24.78 -14.78 -14.30
C PHE A 254 -25.17 -13.80 -13.18
N GLY A 255 -24.37 -13.67 -12.10
CA GLY A 255 -24.57 -12.64 -11.07
C GLY A 255 -25.76 -12.88 -10.13
N GLY A 256 -26.32 -14.08 -10.11
CA GLY A 256 -27.44 -14.41 -9.22
C GLY A 256 -26.99 -14.50 -7.76
N GLY A 257 -27.84 -14.10 -6.83
CA GLY A 257 -27.61 -14.22 -5.38
C GLY A 257 -28.60 -15.18 -4.73
N TYR A 258 -28.15 -15.91 -3.73
CA TYR A 258 -29.00 -16.77 -2.91
C TYR A 258 -28.93 -16.34 -1.44
N ARG A 259 -30.04 -16.46 -0.72
CA ARG A 259 -30.12 -16.20 0.70
C ARG A 259 -31.14 -17.12 1.36
N ALA A 260 -30.74 -17.71 2.48
CA ALA A 260 -31.59 -18.52 3.34
C ALA A 260 -31.56 -17.92 4.75
N ASP A 261 -32.73 -17.56 5.26
CA ASP A 261 -32.93 -16.93 6.57
C ASP A 261 -33.74 -17.85 7.45
N PHE A 262 -33.22 -18.13 8.64
CA PHE A 262 -33.95 -18.77 9.72
C PHE A 262 -34.10 -17.78 10.87
N THR A 263 -35.34 -17.39 11.14
CA THR A 263 -35.68 -16.55 12.28
C THR A 263 -36.41 -17.38 13.32
N SER A 264 -36.00 -17.21 14.59
CA SER A 264 -36.65 -17.84 15.73
C SER A 264 -36.67 -16.83 16.86
N ASN A 265 -37.85 -16.24 17.07
CA ASN A 265 -38.04 -15.21 18.06
C ASN A 265 -38.85 -15.78 19.22
N ARG A 266 -38.54 -15.37 20.45
CA ARG A 266 -39.38 -15.58 21.63
C ARG A 266 -39.84 -14.22 22.09
N VAL A 267 -41.11 -13.91 21.90
CA VAL A 267 -41.70 -12.62 22.25
C VAL A 267 -42.68 -12.80 23.40
N GLN A 268 -42.51 -11.99 24.43
CA GLN A 268 -43.41 -11.82 25.56
C GLN A 268 -44.00 -10.42 25.52
N THR A 269 -45.27 -10.31 25.84
CA THR A 269 -45.96 -9.03 25.96
C THR A 269 -46.90 -9.05 27.15
N ASP A 270 -47.08 -7.93 27.82
CA ASP A 270 -48.11 -7.76 28.86
C ASP A 270 -49.48 -7.34 28.29
N SER A 271 -49.62 -7.26 26.96
CA SER A 271 -50.87 -6.87 26.31
C SER A 271 -52.02 -7.83 26.64
N LEU A 272 -53.12 -7.27 27.15
CA LEU A 272 -54.37 -7.97 27.46
C LEU A 272 -55.05 -8.60 26.24
N PHE A 273 -54.72 -8.14 25.03
CA PHE A 273 -55.28 -8.66 23.78
C PHE A 273 -54.39 -9.71 23.10
N ALA A 274 -53.21 -10.01 23.66
CA ALA A 274 -52.36 -11.08 23.15
C ALA A 274 -52.93 -12.44 23.51
N ALA A 275 -53.45 -13.16 22.52
CA ALA A 275 -54.01 -14.51 22.72
C ALA A 275 -52.94 -15.56 23.09
N LEU A 276 -51.71 -15.38 22.59
CA LEU A 276 -50.57 -16.26 22.83
C LEU A 276 -49.45 -15.47 23.50
N ASN A 277 -49.01 -15.92 24.68
CA ASN A 277 -47.92 -15.29 25.43
C ASN A 277 -47.25 -16.32 26.37
N PRO A 278 -45.92 -16.55 26.27
CA PRO A 278 -45.03 -16.13 25.18
C PRO A 278 -45.47 -16.68 23.82
N GLN A 279 -45.17 -15.93 22.75
CA GLN A 279 -45.27 -16.39 21.37
C GLN A 279 -43.88 -16.66 20.78
N TYR A 280 -43.81 -17.64 19.88
CA TYR A 280 -42.62 -18.09 19.18
C TYR A 280 -42.82 -17.99 17.67
N PRO A 281 -42.71 -16.80 17.08
CA PRO A 281 -42.68 -16.66 15.63
C PRO A 281 -41.40 -17.29 15.10
N THR A 282 -41.56 -18.26 14.19
CA THR A 282 -40.46 -18.91 13.50
C THR A 282 -40.68 -18.77 12.00
N ALA A 283 -39.66 -18.37 11.26
CA ALA A 283 -39.73 -18.36 9.80
C ALA A 283 -38.46 -18.93 9.18
N LEU A 284 -38.62 -19.72 8.13
CA LEU A 284 -37.55 -20.18 7.25
C LEU A 284 -37.84 -19.64 5.84
N THR A 285 -37.03 -18.70 5.38
CA THR A 285 -37.20 -18.03 4.10
C THR A 285 -36.02 -18.31 3.19
N PHE A 286 -36.29 -18.84 2.00
CA PHE A 286 -35.33 -18.96 0.91
C PHE A 286 -35.63 -17.89 -0.13
N SER A 287 -34.60 -17.21 -0.61
CA SER A 287 -34.70 -16.23 -1.68
C SER A 287 -33.57 -16.39 -2.68
N TYR A 288 -33.90 -16.22 -3.95
CA TYR A 288 -32.96 -16.23 -5.06
C TYR A 288 -33.28 -15.07 -6.00
N THR A 289 -32.28 -14.23 -6.26
CA THR A 289 -32.40 -13.06 -7.13
C THR A 289 -31.44 -13.22 -8.30
N GLN A 290 -31.96 -13.24 -9.52
CA GLN A 290 -31.20 -13.41 -10.75
C GLN A 290 -31.34 -12.16 -11.63
N PRO A 291 -30.26 -11.37 -11.85
CA PRO A 291 -30.31 -10.30 -12.82
C PRO A 291 -30.45 -10.88 -14.24
N VAL A 292 -31.44 -10.42 -14.99
CA VAL A 292 -31.76 -10.95 -16.34
C VAL A 292 -31.09 -10.10 -17.43
N LEU A 293 -31.15 -8.77 -17.29
CA LEU A 293 -30.60 -7.83 -18.26
C LEU A 293 -29.27 -7.22 -17.78
N ARG A 294 -29.34 -6.18 -16.95
CA ARG A 294 -28.17 -5.51 -16.34
C ARG A 294 -27.51 -6.43 -15.32
N GLY A 295 -26.22 -6.69 -15.47
CA GLY A 295 -25.44 -7.45 -14.49
C GLY A 295 -25.45 -8.96 -14.71
N ARG A 296 -26.15 -9.46 -15.75
CA ARG A 296 -26.10 -10.89 -16.12
C ARG A 296 -24.77 -11.25 -16.76
N SER A 297 -24.33 -10.50 -17.79
CA SER A 297 -23.07 -10.79 -18.50
C SER A 297 -21.83 -10.34 -17.73
N PHE A 298 -21.87 -9.16 -17.12
CA PHE A 298 -20.73 -8.58 -16.42
C PHE A 298 -21.23 -7.74 -15.24
N ASP A 299 -21.00 -8.19 -14.01
CA ASP A 299 -21.43 -7.49 -12.80
C ASP A 299 -20.27 -6.73 -12.14
N GLN A 300 -20.58 -5.98 -11.09
CA GLN A 300 -19.59 -5.25 -10.30
C GLN A 300 -18.54 -6.18 -9.69
N ASN A 301 -18.93 -7.36 -9.19
CA ASN A 301 -17.99 -8.29 -8.55
C ASN A 301 -17.03 -8.94 -9.56
N ARG A 302 -17.51 -9.35 -10.75
CA ARG A 302 -16.63 -9.81 -11.84
C ARG A 302 -15.71 -8.69 -12.32
N ARG A 303 -16.19 -7.44 -12.40
CA ARG A 303 -15.33 -6.29 -12.71
C ARG A 303 -14.18 -6.19 -11.72
N LEU A 304 -14.45 -6.19 -10.42
CA LEU A 304 -13.42 -6.10 -9.38
C LEU A 304 -12.41 -7.25 -9.48
N ILE A 305 -12.87 -8.47 -9.75
CA ILE A 305 -11.99 -9.64 -9.92
C ILE A 305 -11.12 -9.51 -11.17
N GLU A 306 -11.67 -9.08 -12.31
CA GLU A 306 -10.89 -8.87 -13.53
C GLU A 306 -9.86 -7.76 -13.36
N ILE A 307 -10.22 -6.65 -12.71
CA ILE A 307 -9.29 -5.56 -12.39
C ILE A 307 -8.20 -6.06 -11.44
N ALA A 308 -8.52 -6.82 -10.40
CA ALA A 308 -7.54 -7.39 -9.49
C ALA A 308 -6.56 -8.34 -10.22
N LYS A 309 -7.02 -9.12 -11.20
CA LYS A 309 -6.13 -9.93 -12.07
C LYS A 309 -5.19 -9.06 -12.90
N LYS A 310 -5.69 -7.94 -13.45
CA LYS A 310 -4.87 -6.99 -14.21
C LYS A 310 -3.87 -6.28 -13.31
N ASN A 311 -4.27 -5.86 -12.12
CA ASN A 311 -3.38 -5.27 -11.12
C ASN A 311 -2.25 -6.25 -10.72
N LEU A 312 -2.54 -7.54 -10.54
CA LEU A 312 -1.48 -8.54 -10.32
C LEU A 312 -0.48 -8.61 -11.49
N SER A 313 -0.98 -8.55 -12.74
CA SER A 313 -0.13 -8.53 -13.93
C SER A 313 0.70 -7.23 -14.03
N LEU A 314 0.13 -6.10 -13.59
CA LEU A 314 0.83 -4.82 -13.49
C LEU A 314 1.96 -4.89 -12.46
N THR A 315 1.68 -5.44 -11.27
CA THR A 315 2.68 -5.63 -10.21
C THR A 315 3.79 -6.59 -10.64
N ASP A 316 3.50 -7.63 -11.41
CA ASP A 316 4.54 -8.50 -12.02
C ASP A 316 5.44 -7.71 -12.98
N ALA A 317 4.87 -6.87 -13.85
CA ALA A 317 5.64 -6.03 -14.75
C ALA A 317 6.53 -5.04 -13.97
N GLN A 318 6.01 -4.41 -12.92
CA GLN A 318 6.78 -3.53 -12.03
C GLN A 318 7.89 -4.27 -11.28
N PHE A 319 7.65 -5.50 -10.83
CA PHE A 319 8.69 -6.35 -10.23
C PHE A 319 9.84 -6.61 -11.22
N ARG A 320 9.52 -6.96 -12.48
CA ARG A 320 10.54 -7.12 -13.52
C ARG A 320 11.31 -5.84 -13.79
N GLN A 321 10.63 -4.70 -13.83
CA GLN A 321 11.28 -3.40 -13.98
C GLN A 321 12.28 -3.16 -12.85
N ARG A 322 11.88 -3.39 -11.60
CA ARG A 322 12.77 -3.24 -10.44
C ARG A 322 13.96 -4.19 -10.53
N ALA A 323 13.76 -5.44 -10.96
CA ALA A 323 14.86 -6.38 -11.20
C ALA A 323 15.86 -5.85 -12.24
N VAL A 324 15.38 -5.31 -13.36
CA VAL A 324 16.24 -4.72 -14.40
C VAL A 324 17.01 -3.50 -13.86
N GLU A 325 16.35 -2.63 -13.10
CA GLU A 325 17.00 -1.47 -12.46
C GLU A 325 18.10 -1.91 -11.47
N THR A 326 17.81 -2.88 -10.61
CA THR A 326 18.78 -3.43 -9.66
C THR A 326 19.96 -4.06 -10.37
N ILE A 327 19.73 -4.90 -11.39
CA ILE A 327 20.80 -5.49 -12.21
C ILE A 327 21.67 -4.39 -12.81
N THR A 328 21.06 -3.36 -13.39
CA THR A 328 21.79 -2.25 -14.02
C THR A 328 22.63 -1.48 -12.99
N ASN A 329 22.08 -1.23 -11.80
CA ASN A 329 22.79 -0.54 -10.72
C ASN A 329 23.98 -1.38 -10.19
N VAL A 330 23.81 -2.69 -10.06
CA VAL A 330 24.89 -3.62 -9.68
C VAL A 330 25.98 -3.61 -10.74
N GLN A 331 25.62 -3.66 -12.02
CA GLN A 331 26.59 -3.63 -13.11
C GLN A 331 27.41 -2.34 -13.11
N ARG A 332 26.77 -1.18 -12.93
CA ARG A 332 27.49 0.11 -12.80
C ARG A 332 28.40 0.11 -11.59
N SER A 333 27.87 -0.22 -10.41
CA SER A 333 28.66 -0.23 -9.16
C SER A 333 29.84 -1.20 -9.19
N TYR A 334 29.69 -2.34 -9.89
CA TYR A 334 30.78 -3.29 -10.11
C TYR A 334 31.91 -2.66 -10.93
N TRP A 335 31.59 -2.04 -12.06
CA TRP A 335 32.59 -1.38 -12.91
C TRP A 335 33.17 -0.11 -12.27
N ASP A 336 32.39 0.61 -11.46
CA ASP A 336 32.88 1.75 -10.68
C ASP A 336 33.94 1.30 -9.66
N LEU A 337 33.76 0.13 -9.02
CA LEU A 337 34.77 -0.48 -8.15
C LEU A 337 36.02 -0.90 -8.93
N VAL A 338 35.86 -1.54 -10.09
CA VAL A 338 36.98 -1.90 -10.98
C VAL A 338 37.78 -0.64 -11.36
N PHE A 339 37.08 0.43 -11.74
CA PHE A 339 37.68 1.71 -12.08
C PHE A 339 38.44 2.32 -10.89
N ALA A 340 37.82 2.39 -9.71
CA ALA A 340 38.44 2.95 -8.52
C ALA A 340 39.71 2.18 -8.10
N LEU A 341 39.67 0.85 -8.14
CA LEU A 341 40.82 -0.01 -7.85
C LEU A 341 41.95 0.24 -8.86
N ARG A 342 41.63 0.36 -10.15
CA ARG A 342 42.64 0.64 -11.18
C ARG A 342 43.23 2.04 -11.04
N ASN A 343 42.43 3.04 -10.69
CA ASN A 343 42.90 4.39 -10.42
C ASN A 343 43.84 4.41 -9.20
N LEU A 344 43.48 3.74 -8.10
CA LEU A 344 44.34 3.61 -6.93
C LEU A 344 45.70 2.98 -7.28
N GLN A 345 45.70 1.94 -8.13
CA GLN A 345 46.94 1.34 -8.61
C GLN A 345 47.80 2.35 -9.38
N ILE A 346 47.21 3.11 -10.30
CA ILE A 346 47.92 4.15 -11.07
C ILE A 346 48.50 5.23 -10.14
N GLN A 347 47.75 5.69 -9.13
CA GLN A 347 48.26 6.69 -8.18
C GLN A 347 49.43 6.15 -7.35
N ARG A 348 49.38 4.87 -6.94
CA ARG A 348 50.49 4.22 -6.24
C ARG A 348 51.74 4.11 -7.11
N ASP A 349 51.58 3.74 -8.37
CA ASP A 349 52.68 3.70 -9.33
C ASP A 349 53.27 5.10 -9.56
N ALA A 350 52.43 6.15 -9.63
CA ALA A 350 52.88 7.54 -9.72
C ALA A 350 53.70 8.00 -8.50
N VAL A 351 53.29 7.64 -7.27
CA VAL A 351 54.09 7.91 -6.05
C VAL A 351 55.44 7.20 -6.11
N ARG A 352 55.47 5.93 -6.54
CA ARG A 352 56.71 5.17 -6.67
C ARG A 352 57.66 5.85 -7.65
N ASP A 353 57.16 6.24 -8.81
CA ASP A 353 57.95 6.87 -9.87
C ASP A 353 58.43 8.27 -9.43
N ALA A 354 57.58 9.05 -8.74
CA ALA A 354 57.95 10.35 -8.18
C ALA A 354 59.02 10.24 -7.07
N ARG A 355 58.96 9.23 -6.21
CA ARG A 355 60.00 8.96 -5.20
C ARG A 355 61.33 8.59 -5.85
N SER A 356 61.32 7.77 -6.90
CA SER A 356 62.52 7.45 -7.67
C SER A 356 63.14 8.70 -8.31
N GLN A 357 62.30 9.62 -8.82
CA GLN A 357 62.77 10.89 -9.36
C GLN A 357 63.39 11.79 -8.28
N LEU A 358 62.77 11.86 -7.09
CA LEU A 358 63.30 12.62 -5.96
C LEU A 358 64.67 12.08 -5.51
N GLU A 359 64.84 10.76 -5.43
CA GLU A 359 66.14 10.14 -5.12
C GLU A 359 67.20 10.44 -6.19
N HIS A 360 66.81 10.49 -7.46
CA HIS A 360 67.71 10.89 -8.54
C HIS A 360 68.13 12.37 -8.42
N ASN A 361 67.17 13.28 -8.21
CA ASN A 361 67.45 14.72 -8.04
C ASN A 361 68.36 14.97 -6.83
N ARG A 362 68.14 14.27 -5.70
CA ARG A 362 68.99 14.39 -4.51
C ARG A 362 70.45 14.02 -4.78
N ARG A 363 70.68 12.98 -5.60
CA ARG A 363 72.05 12.60 -6.02
C ARG A 363 72.69 13.66 -6.91
N LEU A 364 71.96 14.20 -7.89
CA LEU A 364 72.46 15.27 -8.76
C LEU A 364 72.80 16.55 -7.99
N VAL A 365 72.02 16.92 -6.96
CA VAL A 365 72.35 18.05 -6.07
C VAL A 365 73.61 17.77 -5.25
N ALA A 366 73.78 16.55 -4.74
CA ALA A 366 74.99 16.17 -3.99
C ALA A 366 76.26 16.23 -4.86
N GLU A 367 76.13 16.01 -6.17
CA GLU A 367 77.18 16.15 -7.18
C GLU A 367 77.33 17.58 -7.73
N GLY A 368 76.48 18.52 -7.29
CA GLY A 368 76.49 19.93 -7.72
C GLY A 368 75.91 20.18 -9.12
N MET A 369 75.21 19.22 -9.71
CA MET A 369 74.65 19.30 -11.07
C MET A 369 73.22 19.86 -11.12
N LEU A 370 72.53 19.95 -9.99
CA LEU A 370 71.15 20.44 -9.87
C LEU A 370 71.02 21.46 -8.72
N ALA A 371 70.06 22.38 -8.79
CA ALA A 371 69.87 23.36 -7.73
C ALA A 371 69.10 22.75 -6.52
N PRO A 372 69.42 23.11 -5.27
CA PRO A 372 68.70 22.61 -4.09
C PRO A 372 67.18 22.87 -4.10
N ILE A 373 66.74 23.94 -4.77
CA ILE A 373 65.31 24.27 -4.91
C ILE A 373 64.55 23.19 -5.70
N ASP A 374 65.20 22.47 -6.60
CA ASP A 374 64.58 21.43 -7.43
C ASP A 374 64.27 20.17 -6.60
N VAL A 375 64.98 19.94 -5.49
CA VAL A 375 64.65 18.86 -4.53
C VAL A 375 63.38 19.22 -3.77
N VAL A 376 63.22 20.47 -3.35
CA VAL A 376 62.01 20.93 -2.65
C VAL A 376 60.78 20.86 -3.58
N ALA A 377 60.94 21.21 -4.85
CA ALA A 377 59.88 21.05 -5.84
C ALA A 377 59.48 19.58 -6.05
N ALA A 378 60.45 18.67 -6.13
CA ALA A 378 60.21 17.24 -6.23
C ALA A 378 59.55 16.65 -4.96
N GLU A 379 59.94 17.11 -3.76
CA GLU A 379 59.28 16.73 -2.50
C GLU A 379 57.81 17.18 -2.45
N ALA A 380 57.52 18.39 -2.93
CA ALA A 380 56.14 18.87 -3.06
C ALA A 380 55.33 18.01 -4.03
N GLN A 381 55.93 17.57 -5.14
CA GLN A 381 55.30 16.69 -6.11
C GLN A 381 55.01 15.29 -5.52
N VAL A 382 55.95 14.69 -4.79
CA VAL A 382 55.72 13.43 -4.07
C VAL A 382 54.55 13.57 -3.10
N SER A 383 54.53 14.65 -2.31
CA SER A 383 53.46 14.92 -1.35
C SER A 383 52.08 15.07 -2.05
N GLY A 384 52.03 15.71 -3.22
CA GLY A 384 50.80 15.83 -4.02
C GLY A 384 50.29 14.48 -4.56
N PHE A 385 51.19 13.60 -4.98
CA PHE A 385 50.81 12.24 -5.38
C PHE A 385 50.38 11.38 -4.18
N GLU A 386 51.01 11.53 -3.02
CA GLU A 386 50.58 10.86 -1.79
C GLU A 386 49.16 11.28 -1.39
N GLN A 387 48.83 12.57 -1.46
CA GLN A 387 47.46 13.06 -1.28
C GLN A 387 46.47 12.45 -2.28
N SER A 388 46.89 12.27 -3.52
CA SER A 388 46.07 11.64 -4.57
C SER A 388 45.82 10.15 -4.29
N VAL A 389 46.79 9.44 -3.71
CA VAL A 389 46.61 8.04 -3.26
C VAL A 389 45.57 7.95 -2.16
N TYR A 390 45.58 8.84 -1.16
CA TYR A 390 44.57 8.83 -0.09
C TYR A 390 43.16 9.10 -0.63
N SER A 391 43.05 10.04 -1.58
CA SER A 391 41.76 10.32 -2.23
C SER A 391 41.25 9.10 -3.01
N ALA A 392 42.12 8.47 -3.81
CA ALA A 392 41.77 7.24 -4.53
C ALA A 392 41.44 6.07 -3.60
N LEU A 393 42.05 6.01 -2.40
CA LEU A 393 41.73 4.99 -1.40
C LEU A 393 40.32 5.19 -0.81
N ASP A 394 39.92 6.44 -0.53
CA ASP A 394 38.55 6.78 -0.12
C ASP A 394 37.54 6.42 -1.21
N ASP A 395 37.85 6.73 -2.48
CA ASP A 395 37.00 6.39 -3.63
C ASP A 395 36.77 4.87 -3.75
N VAL A 396 37.82 4.06 -3.55
CA VAL A 396 37.69 2.59 -3.51
C VAL A 396 36.76 2.16 -2.38
N GLY A 397 36.91 2.73 -1.18
CA GLY A 397 36.04 2.43 -0.04
C GLY A 397 34.57 2.79 -0.34
N ARG A 398 34.31 3.92 -0.97
CA ARG A 398 32.95 4.35 -1.38
C ARG A 398 32.36 3.43 -2.44
N ALA A 399 33.11 3.12 -3.49
CA ALA A 399 32.65 2.24 -4.57
C ALA A 399 32.39 0.81 -4.07
N GLU A 400 33.24 0.30 -3.20
CA GLU A 400 33.07 -1.00 -2.56
C GLU A 400 31.83 -1.04 -1.66
N ASN A 401 31.63 -0.01 -0.83
CA ASN A 401 30.44 0.09 0.02
C ASN A 401 29.15 0.25 -0.80
N ALA A 402 29.18 0.97 -1.93
CA ALA A 402 28.06 1.05 -2.86
C ALA A 402 27.67 -0.33 -3.41
N LEU A 403 28.66 -1.14 -3.79
CA LEU A 403 28.42 -2.50 -4.26
C LEU A 403 27.94 -3.42 -3.14
N LYS A 404 28.57 -3.36 -1.96
CA LYS A 404 28.20 -4.14 -0.76
C LYS A 404 26.74 -3.88 -0.36
N ASN A 405 26.28 -2.62 -0.40
CA ASN A 405 24.88 -2.28 -0.14
C ASN A 405 23.88 -2.98 -1.08
N LEU A 406 24.29 -3.29 -2.32
CA LEU A 406 23.42 -3.95 -3.30
C LEU A 406 23.41 -5.48 -3.16
N ILE A 407 24.50 -6.09 -2.70
CA ILE A 407 24.70 -7.56 -2.68
C ILE A 407 24.62 -8.18 -1.27
N ALA A 408 24.82 -7.40 -0.22
CA ALA A 408 24.83 -7.91 1.16
C ALA A 408 23.43 -8.33 1.60
N GLU A 409 23.34 -9.45 2.33
CA GLU A 409 22.08 -9.96 2.87
C GLU A 409 21.51 -9.05 3.98
N ASN A 410 22.40 -8.59 4.86
CA ASN A 410 22.09 -7.76 6.01
C ASN A 410 23.37 -7.03 6.49
N ARG A 411 23.25 -6.24 7.56
CA ARG A 411 24.36 -5.48 8.17
C ARG A 411 25.43 -6.34 8.86
N GLU A 412 25.12 -7.61 9.14
CA GLU A 412 25.99 -8.57 9.86
C GLU A 412 26.68 -9.53 8.88
N ALA A 413 26.43 -9.37 7.57
CA ALA A 413 26.97 -10.24 6.54
C ALA A 413 28.52 -10.16 6.50
N PRO A 414 29.24 -11.30 6.40
CA PRO A 414 30.72 -11.31 6.36
C PRO A 414 31.31 -10.46 5.23
N VAL A 415 30.56 -10.27 4.14
CA VAL A 415 30.97 -9.44 3.00
C VAL A 415 31.29 -7.99 3.38
N TRP A 416 30.77 -7.49 4.51
CA TRP A 416 31.11 -6.15 5.00
C TRP A 416 32.59 -6.03 5.37
N ASN A 417 33.14 -7.06 6.01
CA ASN A 417 34.53 -7.08 6.46
C ASN A 417 35.49 -7.58 5.38
N ALA A 418 35.02 -8.32 4.37
CA ALA A 418 35.87 -8.83 3.30
C ALA A 418 36.23 -7.75 2.27
N SER A 419 37.45 -7.83 1.71
CA SER A 419 37.90 -7.03 0.57
C SER A 419 37.40 -7.63 -0.74
N LEU A 420 36.58 -6.91 -1.50
CA LEU A 420 36.11 -7.36 -2.81
C LEU A 420 37.19 -7.19 -3.89
N VAL A 421 37.47 -8.27 -4.62
CA VAL A 421 38.41 -8.28 -5.76
C VAL A 421 37.66 -8.69 -7.03
N PRO A 422 37.36 -7.74 -7.93
CA PRO A 422 36.77 -8.03 -9.23
C PRO A 422 37.65 -8.97 -10.07
N THR A 423 37.04 -9.93 -10.77
CA THR A 423 37.76 -10.94 -11.57
C THR A 423 37.50 -10.84 -13.08
N ASP A 424 36.53 -10.04 -13.51
CA ASP A 424 36.16 -9.94 -14.92
C ASP A 424 37.16 -9.11 -15.75
N SER A 425 37.32 -9.48 -17.02
CA SER A 425 38.15 -8.76 -17.98
C SER A 425 37.46 -7.49 -18.50
N VAL A 426 38.22 -6.40 -18.66
CA VAL A 426 37.72 -5.12 -19.20
C VAL A 426 37.53 -5.16 -20.73
N ASP A 427 38.05 -6.18 -21.41
CA ASP A 427 37.95 -6.32 -22.87
C ASP A 427 36.53 -6.73 -23.30
N LEU A 428 35.76 -5.74 -23.77
CA LEU A 428 34.42 -5.94 -24.31
C LEU A 428 34.49 -6.19 -25.83
N PRO A 429 33.99 -7.31 -26.34
CA PRO A 429 33.88 -7.52 -27.79
C PRO A 429 32.85 -6.55 -28.39
N PRO A 430 33.00 -6.15 -29.66
CA PRO A 430 32.04 -5.28 -30.32
C PRO A 430 30.64 -5.92 -30.35
N PRO A 431 29.56 -5.13 -30.24
CA PRO A 431 28.20 -5.65 -30.27
C PRO A 431 27.94 -6.41 -31.57
N SER A 432 27.38 -7.61 -31.47
CA SER A 432 27.06 -8.47 -32.62
C SER A 432 25.62 -8.33 -33.15
N VAL A 433 24.77 -7.56 -32.47
CA VAL A 433 23.34 -7.43 -32.77
C VAL A 433 23.07 -6.15 -33.58
N SER A 434 22.24 -6.25 -34.63
CA SER A 434 21.85 -5.09 -35.42
C SER A 434 20.96 -4.13 -34.61
N LEU A 435 21.01 -2.83 -34.93
CA LEU A 435 20.16 -1.83 -34.25
C LEU A 435 18.67 -2.16 -34.39
N THR A 436 18.24 -2.62 -35.57
CA THR A 436 16.84 -2.96 -35.84
C THR A 436 16.38 -4.14 -34.99
N ASP A 437 17.17 -5.21 -34.89
CA ASP A 437 16.84 -6.37 -34.06
C ASP A 437 16.81 -6.00 -32.57
N ALA A 438 17.76 -5.17 -32.13
CA ALA A 438 17.82 -4.66 -30.76
C ALA A 438 16.58 -3.80 -30.42
N MET A 439 16.14 -2.92 -31.33
CA MET A 439 14.93 -2.11 -31.15
C MET A 439 13.67 -2.98 -31.06
N GLN A 440 13.53 -3.98 -31.94
CA GLN A 440 12.39 -4.88 -31.92
C GLN A 440 12.33 -5.72 -30.64
N ALA A 441 13.49 -6.22 -30.19
CA ALA A 441 13.59 -6.93 -28.92
C ALA A 441 13.23 -6.01 -27.73
N ALA A 442 13.72 -4.77 -27.73
CA ALA A 442 13.44 -3.80 -26.69
C ALA A 442 11.93 -3.48 -26.60
N LEU A 443 11.26 -3.21 -27.72
CA LEU A 443 9.81 -2.94 -27.73
C LEU A 443 8.97 -4.11 -27.21
N LYS A 444 9.43 -5.35 -27.41
CA LYS A 444 8.72 -6.56 -26.91
C LYS A 444 8.99 -6.86 -25.43
N ALA A 445 10.17 -6.50 -24.92
CA ALA A 445 10.63 -6.91 -23.59
C ALA A 445 10.48 -5.83 -22.50
N ARG A 446 10.26 -4.57 -22.89
CA ARG A 446 10.16 -3.41 -21.97
C ARG A 446 8.97 -3.53 -20.99
N PRO A 447 9.22 -3.66 -19.68
CA PRO A 447 8.15 -3.76 -18.68
C PRO A 447 7.26 -2.50 -18.61
N GLU A 448 7.79 -1.32 -18.91
CA GLU A 448 7.07 -0.05 -18.89
C GLU A 448 6.01 0.06 -20.02
N LEU A 449 6.22 -0.60 -21.15
CA LEU A 449 5.19 -0.71 -22.18
C LEU A 449 4.10 -1.68 -21.73
N ARG A 450 4.50 -2.80 -21.13
CA ARG A 450 3.55 -3.77 -20.58
C ARG A 450 2.67 -3.15 -19.49
N SER A 451 3.22 -2.30 -18.62
CA SER A 451 2.44 -1.62 -17.58
C SER A 451 1.40 -0.66 -18.17
N SER A 452 1.75 0.06 -19.24
CA SER A 452 0.82 0.90 -20.01
C SER A 452 -0.27 0.08 -20.68
N ASP A 453 0.07 -1.05 -21.31
CA ASP A 453 -0.90 -1.96 -21.93
C ASP A 453 -1.90 -2.49 -20.90
N VAL A 454 -1.42 -2.91 -19.72
CA VAL A 454 -2.30 -3.37 -18.63
C VAL A 454 -3.25 -2.26 -18.16
N ALA A 455 -2.79 -1.01 -18.09
CA ALA A 455 -3.66 0.12 -17.75
C ALA A 455 -4.76 0.33 -18.81
N SER A 456 -4.43 0.15 -20.09
CA SER A 456 -5.44 0.16 -21.18
C SER A 456 -6.44 -0.99 -21.02
N GLU A 457 -5.97 -2.21 -20.73
CA GLU A 457 -6.83 -3.37 -20.48
C GLU A 457 -7.78 -3.15 -19.28
N ILE A 458 -7.34 -2.45 -18.23
CA ILE A 458 -8.20 -2.05 -17.11
C ILE A 458 -9.28 -1.08 -17.59
N ASN A 459 -8.93 -0.08 -18.40
CA ASN A 459 -9.90 0.86 -18.97
C ASN A 459 -10.92 0.15 -19.88
N GLU A 460 -10.52 -0.87 -20.64
CA GLU A 460 -11.46 -1.68 -21.43
C GLU A 460 -12.46 -2.45 -20.54
N ILE A 461 -11.98 -2.97 -19.40
CA ILE A 461 -12.85 -3.61 -18.40
C ILE A 461 -13.87 -2.62 -17.84
N GLU A 462 -13.44 -1.39 -17.53
CA GLU A 462 -14.32 -0.30 -17.07
C GLU A 462 -15.36 0.06 -18.13
N GLN A 463 -14.96 0.25 -19.39
CA GLN A 463 -15.89 0.54 -20.49
C GLN A 463 -16.93 -0.57 -20.67
N ARG A 464 -16.50 -1.84 -20.58
CA ARG A 464 -17.42 -2.98 -20.66
C ARG A 464 -18.44 -2.96 -19.51
N PHE A 465 -18.01 -2.61 -18.31
CA PHE A 465 -18.91 -2.45 -17.17
C PHE A 465 -19.87 -1.27 -17.34
N ALA A 466 -19.39 -0.11 -17.79
CA ALA A 466 -20.22 1.05 -18.05
C ALA A 466 -21.29 0.77 -19.12
N ARG A 467 -20.94 0.03 -20.19
CA ARG A 467 -21.89 -0.45 -21.19
C ARG A 467 -22.93 -1.43 -20.64
N GLU A 468 -22.59 -2.20 -19.61
CA GLU A 468 -23.57 -3.04 -18.93
C GLU A 468 -24.52 -2.19 -18.07
N GLN A 469 -24.00 -1.19 -17.37
CA GLN A 469 -24.77 -0.32 -16.48
C GLN A 469 -25.80 0.53 -17.23
N SER A 470 -25.59 0.80 -18.52
CA SER A 470 -26.58 1.51 -19.35
C SER A 470 -27.81 0.68 -19.71
N LYS A 471 -27.77 -0.66 -19.58
CA LYS A 471 -28.94 -1.53 -19.78
C LYS A 471 -29.97 -1.30 -18.67
N PRO A 472 -31.28 -1.49 -18.87
CA PRO A 472 -32.26 -1.44 -17.78
C PRO A 472 -32.04 -2.60 -16.78
N GLN A 473 -32.35 -2.34 -15.50
CA GLN A 473 -32.32 -3.37 -14.46
C GLN A 473 -33.64 -4.13 -14.44
N VAL A 474 -33.55 -5.44 -14.70
CA VAL A 474 -34.67 -6.38 -14.67
C VAL A 474 -34.16 -7.63 -13.98
N ASP A 475 -34.76 -7.92 -12.83
CA ASP A 475 -34.34 -8.99 -11.93
C ASP A 475 -35.49 -10.01 -11.76
N LEU A 476 -35.16 -11.29 -11.84
CA LEU A 476 -36.06 -12.38 -11.46
C LEU A 476 -35.86 -12.66 -9.97
N VAL A 477 -36.92 -12.48 -9.18
CA VAL A 477 -36.89 -12.76 -7.74
C VAL A 477 -37.81 -13.95 -7.46
N ALA A 478 -37.25 -14.99 -6.87
CA ALA A 478 -37.98 -16.14 -6.36
C ALA A 478 -37.82 -16.21 -4.85
N SER A 479 -38.93 -16.33 -4.12
CA SER A 479 -38.93 -16.51 -2.68
C SER A 479 -39.85 -17.65 -2.27
N TYR A 480 -39.44 -18.41 -1.26
CA TYR A 480 -40.22 -19.47 -0.65
C TYR A 480 -40.04 -19.41 0.86
N GLY A 481 -41.14 -19.25 1.60
CA GLY A 481 -41.11 -19.06 3.05
C GLY A 481 -42.04 -20.04 3.76
N LEU A 482 -41.55 -20.60 4.85
CA LEU A 482 -42.35 -21.32 5.84
C LEU A 482 -42.45 -20.43 7.07
N VAL A 483 -43.67 -20.12 7.51
CA VAL A 483 -43.91 -19.30 8.70
C VAL A 483 -44.72 -20.14 9.69
N GLY A 484 -44.25 -20.20 10.92
CA GLY A 484 -44.89 -20.87 12.04
C GLY A 484 -45.10 -19.91 13.20
N LEU A 485 -46.21 -20.08 13.90
CA LEU A 485 -46.48 -19.38 15.14
C LEU A 485 -46.86 -20.43 16.20
N ALA A 486 -46.03 -20.56 17.22
CA ALA A 486 -46.33 -21.35 18.41
C ALA A 486 -46.48 -20.42 19.62
N GLY A 487 -47.15 -20.87 20.67
CA GLY A 487 -47.27 -20.11 21.91
C GLY A 487 -48.15 -20.82 22.92
N SER A 488 -48.13 -20.34 24.16
CA SER A 488 -49.09 -20.73 25.19
C SER A 488 -50.23 -19.74 25.23
N LEU A 489 -51.46 -20.22 25.47
CA LEU A 489 -52.59 -19.33 25.69
C LEU A 489 -52.29 -18.40 26.86
N ASN A 490 -52.56 -17.12 26.66
CA ASN A 490 -52.38 -16.12 27.70
C ASN A 490 -53.43 -16.34 28.80
N THR A 491 -53.01 -16.75 29.99
CA THR A 491 -53.91 -17.04 31.11
C THR A 491 -54.55 -15.78 31.71
N SER A 492 -54.15 -14.60 31.22
CA SER A 492 -54.80 -13.31 31.49
C SER A 492 -56.16 -13.15 30.78
N ASP A 493 -56.72 -14.19 30.16
CA ASP A 493 -58.04 -14.18 29.51
C ASP A 493 -59.19 -13.80 30.48
N THR A 494 -58.97 -13.91 31.80
CA THR A 494 -59.90 -13.39 32.83
C THR A 494 -59.83 -11.86 33.02
N ALA A 495 -58.80 -11.20 32.50
CA ALA A 495 -58.57 -9.76 32.59
C ALA A 495 -58.77 -9.01 31.25
N ASN A 496 -59.02 -9.73 30.15
CA ASN A 496 -59.38 -9.09 28.88
C ASN A 496 -60.84 -8.59 28.96
N PRO A 497 -61.10 -7.27 28.91
CA PRO A 497 -62.43 -6.72 29.14
C PRO A 497 -63.48 -7.18 28.11
N LEU A 498 -63.05 -7.70 26.96
CA LEU A 498 -63.92 -8.20 25.90
C LEU A 498 -64.33 -9.67 26.09
N THR A 499 -63.52 -10.49 26.79
CA THR A 499 -63.81 -11.91 27.03
C THR A 499 -64.19 -12.20 28.47
N ALA A 500 -63.79 -11.34 29.42
CA ALA A 500 -64.06 -11.46 30.85
C ALA A 500 -65.56 -11.60 31.20
N SER A 501 -66.44 -10.91 30.46
CA SER A 501 -67.90 -10.99 30.67
C SER A 501 -68.48 -12.38 30.36
N SER A 502 -67.80 -13.18 29.54
CA SER A 502 -68.20 -14.53 29.14
C SER A 502 -67.39 -15.65 29.81
N ALA A 503 -66.36 -15.29 30.59
CA ALA A 503 -65.43 -16.24 31.20
C ALA A 503 -66.12 -17.18 32.21
N ALA A 504 -66.98 -16.62 33.08
CA ALA A 504 -67.75 -17.40 34.06
C ALA A 504 -68.70 -18.42 33.38
N LEU A 505 -69.32 -18.01 32.25
CA LEU A 505 -70.20 -18.88 31.47
C LEU A 505 -69.41 -20.02 30.80
N ARG A 506 -68.25 -19.73 30.21
CA ARG A 506 -67.37 -20.74 29.59
C ARG A 506 -66.85 -21.74 30.62
N GLU A 507 -66.46 -21.27 31.80
CA GLU A 507 -65.98 -22.14 32.87
C GLU A 507 -67.10 -23.06 33.38
N GLN A 508 -68.32 -22.55 33.53
CA GLN A 508 -69.48 -23.33 33.93
C GLN A 508 -69.88 -24.36 32.86
N ILE A 509 -69.85 -23.99 31.57
CA ILE A 509 -70.07 -24.92 30.45
C ILE A 509 -68.99 -26.00 30.41
N ASN A 510 -67.72 -25.64 30.59
CA ASN A 510 -66.62 -26.62 30.62
C ASN A 510 -66.73 -27.56 31.82
N ARG A 511 -67.14 -27.07 33.01
CA ARG A 511 -67.40 -27.94 34.18
C ARG A 511 -68.55 -28.89 33.94
N VAL A 512 -69.66 -28.44 33.36
CA VAL A 512 -70.81 -29.30 33.02
C VAL A 512 -70.42 -30.32 31.96
N THR A 513 -69.70 -29.90 30.92
CA THR A 513 -69.24 -30.80 29.84
C THR A 513 -68.29 -31.86 30.37
N ASN A 514 -67.39 -31.51 31.27
CA ASN A 514 -66.48 -32.48 31.91
C ASN A 514 -67.22 -33.40 32.90
N ALA A 515 -68.24 -32.91 33.61
CA ALA A 515 -69.07 -33.74 34.48
C ALA A 515 -69.95 -34.72 33.69
N VAL A 516 -70.40 -34.33 32.49
CA VAL A 516 -71.19 -35.18 31.59
C VAL A 516 -70.32 -36.20 30.83
N ASN A 517 -69.06 -35.88 30.50
CA ASN A 517 -68.12 -36.84 29.91
C ASN A 517 -67.54 -37.86 30.93
N LEU A 518 -67.83 -37.70 32.22
CA LEU A 518 -67.45 -38.61 33.30
C LEU A 518 -68.61 -39.52 33.77
N LEU A 519 -69.80 -39.37 33.17
CA LEU A 519 -70.96 -40.27 33.27
C LEU A 519 -71.00 -41.16 32.02
#